data_AF-A0AA51PKD7-F1
#
_entry.id   AF-A0AA51PKD7-F1
#
_cell.length_a   1.000
_cell.length_b   1.000
_cell.length_c   1.000
_cell.angle_alpha   90.00
_cell.angle_beta   90.00
_cell.angle_gamma   90.00
#
_symmetry.space_group_name_H-M   'P 1'
#
loop_
_entity.id
_entity.type
_entity.pdbx_description
1 polymer ?
#
loop_
_entity_poly.entity_id
_entity_poly.type
_entity_poly.pdbx_seq_one_letter_code
_entity_poly.pdbx_strand_id
1 'polypeptide(L)' 'KTRLVRARMDQAARLVRVSSTMHRTFGVAQWQQLRDVLLLWRANV' A
#
# COMPACT_ATOMS: atom_id res chain seq x y z
N LYS A 1 -4.51 18.28 -7.66
CA LYS A 1 -3.87 16.99 -8.01
C LYS A 1 -4.11 16.01 -6.85
N THR A 2 -4.85 14.92 -7.08
CA THR A 2 -5.23 13.96 -6.01
C THR A 2 -4.03 13.07 -5.68
N ARG A 3 -3.49 13.19 -4.46
CA ARG A 3 -2.26 12.47 -4.02
C ARG A 3 -2.53 11.00 -3.65
N LEU A 4 -3.32 10.30 -4.46
CA LEU A 4 -3.76 8.93 -4.16
C LEU A 4 -2.66 7.88 -4.31
N VAL A 5 -1.71 8.12 -5.20
CA VAL A 5 -0.64 7.17 -5.49
C VAL A 5 0.67 7.93 -5.56
N ARG A 6 1.68 7.39 -4.89
CA ARG A 6 3.08 7.75 -5.09
C ARG A 6 3.77 6.59 -5.78
N ALA A 7 4.20 6.79 -7.02
CA ALA A 7 4.82 5.76 -7.82
C ALA A 7 5.94 6.33 -8.71
N ARG A 8 6.83 5.46 -9.18
CA ARG A 8 7.87 5.75 -10.18
C ARG A 8 7.71 4.80 -11.36
N MET A 9 7.87 5.32 -12.58
CA MET A 9 7.81 4.53 -13.80
C MET A 9 9.22 4.16 -14.25
N ASP A 10 9.46 2.87 -14.44
CA ASP A 10 10.61 2.34 -15.16
C ASP A 10 10.15 1.99 -16.58
N GLN A 11 10.45 2.88 -17.53
CA GLN A 11 10.01 2.73 -18.91
C GLN A 11 10.78 1.64 -19.66
N ALA A 12 12.07 1.45 -19.36
CA ALA A 12 12.91 0.43 -19.99
C ALA A 12 12.43 -0.97 -19.61
N ALA A 13 12.10 -1.18 -18.34
CA ALA A 13 11.51 -2.42 -17.84
C ALA A 13 9.99 -2.52 -18.05
N ARG A 14 9.34 -1.48 -18.61
CA ARG A 14 7.88 -1.36 -18.76
C ARG A 14 7.10 -1.65 -17.47
N LEU A 15 7.62 -1.18 -16.32
CA LEU A 15 7.05 -1.46 -15.00
C LEU A 15 6.83 -0.18 -14.19
N VAL A 16 5.77 -0.16 -13.38
CA VAL A 16 5.50 0.93 -12.43
C VAL A 16 5.73 0.43 -11.01
N ARG A 17 6.66 1.07 -10.29
CA ARG A 17 6.91 0.80 -8.88
C ARG A 17 6.06 1.73 -8.02
N VAL A 18 5.08 1.17 -7.30
CA VAL A 18 4.23 1.91 -6.38
C VAL A 18 4.87 1.93 -5.00
N SER A 19 5.12 3.12 -4.46
CA SER A 19 5.70 3.32 -3.13
C SER A 19 4.64 3.45 -2.04
N SER A 20 3.53 4.12 -2.34
CA SER A 20 2.41 4.25 -1.39
C SER A 20 1.11 4.49 -2.14
N THR A 21 0.06 3.80 -1.70
CA THR A 21 -1.31 3.98 -2.20
C THR A 21 -2.19 4.42 -1.04
N MET A 22 -2.96 5.47 -1.26
CA MET A 22 -3.98 5.95 -0.32
C MET A 22 -5.31 5.29 -0.67
N HIS A 23 -5.87 4.57 0.28
CA HIS A 23 -7.23 4.05 0.19
C HIS A 23 -8.19 5.14 0.69
N ARG A 24 -9.11 5.61 -0.17
CA ARG A 24 -10.10 6.63 0.22
C ARG A 24 -11.10 6.11 1.25
N THR A 25 -11.38 4.81 1.20
CA THR A 25 -12.27 4.11 2.11
C THR A 25 -11.67 2.76 2.45
N PHE A 26 -11.91 2.28 3.66
CA PHE A 26 -11.53 0.94 4.11
C PHE A 26 -12.79 0.11 4.34
N GLY A 27 -12.93 -0.99 3.59
CA GLY A 27 -13.89 -2.05 3.87
C GLY A 27 -13.36 -3.06 4.88
N VAL A 28 -14.22 -3.99 5.31
CA VAL A 28 -13.89 -5.01 6.34
C VAL A 28 -12.62 -5.80 5.99
N ALA A 29 -12.48 -6.25 4.74
CA ALA A 29 -11.29 -6.99 4.31
C ALA A 29 -10.00 -6.17 4.42
N GLN A 30 -10.07 -4.87 4.13
CA GLN A 30 -8.91 -3.96 4.21
C GLN A 30 -8.53 -3.67 5.66
N TRP A 31 -9.53 -3.59 6.55
CA TRP A 31 -9.30 -3.51 8.00
C TRP A 31 -8.65 -4.77 8.56
N GLN A 32 -9.10 -5.94 8.11
CA GLN A 32 -8.49 -7.21 8.52
C GLN A 32 -7.03 -7.30 8.05
N GLN A 33 -6.75 -6.98 6.79
CA GLN A 33 -5.39 -6.93 6.26
C GLN A 33 -4.50 -5.97 7.07
N LEU A 34 -4.99 -4.77 7.39
CA LEU A 34 -4.24 -3.81 8.19
C LEU A 34 -3.93 -4.36 9.59
N ARG A 35 -4.92 -4.97 10.25
CA ARG A 35 -4.75 -5.60 11.56
C ARG A 35 -3.67 -6.68 11.50
N ASP A 36 -3.72 -7.54 10.50
CA ASP A 36 -2.78 -8.66 10.36
C ASP A 36 -1.35 -8.15 10.13
N VAL A 37 -1.16 -7.12 9.30
CA VAL A 37 0.14 -6.46 9.10
C VAL A 37 0.68 -5.88 10.41
N LEU A 38 -0.17 -5.19 11.18
CA LEU A 38 0.24 -4.59 12.45
C LEU A 38 0.60 -5.63 13.52
N LEU A 39 -0.17 -6.73 13.60
CA LEU A 39 0.14 -7.84 14.50
C LEU A 39 1.45 -8.53 14.11
N LEU A 40 1.67 -8.75 12.82
CA LEU A 40 2.91 -9.33 12.31
C LEU A 40 4.10 -8.43 12.62
N TRP A 41 3.98 -7.11 12.47
CA TRP A 41 5.03 -6.17 12.87
C TRP A 41 5.31 -6.22 14.36
N ARG A 42 4.27 -6.21 15.20
CA ARG A 42 4.43 -6.35 16.66
C ARG A 42 5.13 -7.65 17.05
N ALA A 43 4.84 -8.75 16.38
CA ALA A 43 5.46 -10.04 16.66
C ALA A 43 6.91 -10.15 16.17
N ASN A 44 7.33 -9.31 15.21
CA ASN A 44 8.70 -9.23 14.72
C ASN A 44 9.56 -8.19 15.47
N VAL A 45 9.02 -7.58 16.54
CA VAL A 45 9.75 -6.71 17.48
C VAL A 45 10.03 -7.50 18.75
#